data_AF-A0A8C5RDK4-F1
#
_entry.id   AF-A0A8C5RDK4-F1
#
_cell.length_a   1.000
_cell.length_b   1.000
_cell.length_c   1.000
_cell.angle_alpha   90.00
_cell.angle_beta   90.00
_cell.angle_gamma   90.00
#
_symmetry.space_group_name_H-M   'P 1'
#
loop_
_entity.id
_entity.type
_entity.pdbx_description
1 polymer ?
#
loop_
_entity_poly.entity_id
_entity_poly.type
_entity_poly.pdbx_seq_one_letter_code
_entity_poly.pdbx_strand_id
1 'polypeptide(L)'
;QAAMEQKFWLLVMVLFLGFSIPGQCQVQPNARVNCGYPYISAQECYNRGCCFDSSIVGVIWCFFPQQNAGIDSDQCYWLRKSLHKMILIII
;
A
#
# COMPACT_ATOMS: atom_id res chain seq x y z
N GLN A 1 29.08 -17.19 -25.74
CA GLN A 1 28.99 -17.14 -24.26
C GLN A 1 27.60 -16.63 -23.92
N ALA A 2 26.76 -17.41 -23.21
CA ALA A 2 25.35 -17.03 -22.97
C ALA A 2 24.80 -17.77 -21.73
N ALA A 3 25.08 -17.27 -20.53
CA ALA A 3 24.72 -17.96 -19.28
C ALA A 3 24.47 -17.05 -18.05
N MET A 4 24.29 -15.73 -18.24
CA MET A 4 24.23 -14.76 -17.11
C MET A 4 22.96 -13.89 -17.03
N GLU A 5 22.23 -13.66 -18.12
CA GLU A 5 21.04 -12.79 -18.13
C GLU A 5 19.88 -13.29 -17.25
N GLN A 6 19.64 -14.60 -17.21
CA GLN A 6 18.44 -15.17 -16.59
C GLN A 6 18.29 -14.86 -15.10
N LYS A 7 19.41 -14.66 -14.37
CA LYS A 7 19.37 -14.30 -12.94
C LYS A 7 19.15 -12.82 -12.70
N PHE A 8 19.67 -11.95 -13.57
CA PHE A 8 19.54 -10.51 -13.42
C PHE A 8 18.09 -10.06 -13.61
N TRP A 9 17.43 -10.51 -14.67
CA TRP A 9 16.02 -10.20 -14.93
C TRP A 9 15.07 -10.74 -13.85
N LEU A 10 15.36 -11.91 -13.26
CA LEU A 10 14.58 -12.42 -12.13
C LEU A 10 14.72 -11.54 -10.87
N LEU A 11 15.94 -11.09 -10.53
CA LEU A 11 16.16 -10.19 -9.40
C LEU A 11 15.47 -8.84 -9.61
N VAL A 12 15.51 -8.28 -10.82
CA VAL A 12 14.76 -7.07 -11.19
C VAL A 12 13.25 -7.28 -11.02
N MET A 13 12.69 -8.37 -11.55
CA MET A 13 11.24 -8.65 -11.43
C MET A 13 10.79 -8.83 -9.97
N VAL A 14 11.59 -9.48 -9.12
CA VAL A 14 11.29 -9.61 -7.68
C VAL A 14 11.32 -8.25 -6.97
N LEU A 15 12.29 -7.38 -7.30
CA LEU A 15 12.38 -6.03 -6.73
C LEU A 15 11.23 -5.11 -7.18
N PHE A 16 10.72 -5.27 -8.41
CA PHE A 16 9.60 -4.47 -8.92
C PHE A 16 8.21 -4.93 -8.45
N LEU A 17 8.06 -6.19 -8.03
CA LEU A 17 6.76 -6.76 -7.59
C LEU A 17 6.66 -6.97 -6.07
N GLY A 18 7.77 -6.88 -5.32
CA GLY A 18 7.89 -7.45 -3.97
C GLY A 18 7.47 -6.61 -2.76
N PHE A 19 7.07 -5.34 -2.90
CA PHE A 19 6.85 -4.45 -1.75
C PHE A 19 5.39 -4.40 -1.25
N SER A 20 4.84 -5.57 -0.93
CA SER A 20 3.57 -5.69 -0.18
C SER A 20 3.80 -5.31 1.29
N ILE A 21 3.56 -4.04 1.65
CA ILE A 21 3.94 -3.49 2.96
C ILE A 21 3.08 -4.11 4.09
N PRO A 22 3.62 -4.98 4.96
CA PRO A 22 2.83 -5.62 6.01
C PRO A 22 2.68 -4.68 7.21
N GLY A 23 1.45 -4.46 7.67
CA GLY A 23 1.15 -3.65 8.87
C GLY A 23 0.11 -2.54 8.70
N GLN A 24 -0.39 -2.31 7.48
CA GLN A 24 -1.22 -1.14 7.13
C GLN A 24 -2.51 -0.92 7.93
N CYS A 25 -3.06 -1.95 8.57
CA CYS A 25 -4.36 -1.88 9.25
C CYS A 25 -4.31 -1.62 10.76
N GLN A 26 -3.16 -1.30 11.35
CA GLN A 26 -3.01 -1.03 12.79
C GLN A 26 -3.37 0.41 13.17
N VAL A 27 -4.57 0.87 12.79
CA VAL A 27 -5.06 2.23 13.10
C VAL A 27 -5.91 2.22 14.38
N GLN A 28 -5.56 3.09 15.34
CA GLN A 28 -6.31 3.25 16.60
C GLN A 28 -7.78 3.62 16.31
N PRO A 29 -8.78 3.05 17.03
CA PRO A 29 -10.20 3.23 16.73
C PRO A 29 -10.65 4.69 16.57
N ASN A 30 -10.17 5.58 17.44
CA ASN A 30 -10.50 7.00 17.45
C ASN A 30 -9.85 7.80 16.29
N ALA A 31 -8.83 7.24 15.62
CA ALA A 31 -8.12 7.84 14.50
C ALA A 31 -8.50 7.23 13.14
N ARG A 32 -9.51 6.34 13.10
CA ARG A 32 -9.98 5.71 11.87
C ARG A 32 -10.76 6.69 11.01
N VAL A 33 -10.34 6.88 9.76
CA VAL A 33 -11.10 7.61 8.74
C VAL A 33 -11.92 6.60 7.94
N ASN A 34 -13.24 6.84 7.82
CA ASN A 34 -14.16 5.92 7.16
C ASN A 34 -13.92 5.82 5.65
N CYS A 35 -13.80 4.59 5.14
CA CYS A 35 -13.65 4.27 3.71
C CYS A 35 -14.93 3.68 3.09
N GLY A 36 -15.88 3.22 3.90
CA GLY A 36 -17.07 2.49 3.47
C GLY A 36 -18.39 3.13 3.87
N TYR A 37 -19.46 2.37 3.70
CA TYR A 37 -20.80 2.68 4.23
C TYR A 37 -21.06 1.88 5.53
N PRO A 38 -22.00 2.30 6.39
CA PRO A 38 -22.36 1.54 7.59
C PRO A 38 -22.79 0.10 7.24
N TYR A 39 -22.41 -0.86 8.07
CA TYR A 39 -22.72 -2.30 7.90
C TYR A 39 -22.15 -2.95 6.60
N ILE A 40 -21.16 -2.32 5.96
CA ILE A 40 -20.35 -2.94 4.90
C ILE A 40 -19.72 -4.27 5.36
N SER A 41 -19.68 -5.26 4.47
CA SER A 41 -19.05 -6.56 4.77
C SER A 41 -17.52 -6.45 4.76
N ALA A 42 -16.84 -7.33 5.50
CA ALA A 42 -15.38 -7.37 5.52
C ALA A 42 -14.78 -7.51 4.11
N GLN A 43 -15.33 -8.41 3.29
CA GLN A 43 -14.89 -8.63 1.91
C GLN A 43 -15.07 -7.39 1.03
N GLU A 44 -16.21 -6.70 1.13
CA GLU A 44 -16.45 -5.48 0.34
C GLU A 44 -15.59 -4.29 0.82
N CYS A 45 -15.19 -4.26 2.09
CA CYS A 45 -14.20 -3.31 2.59
C CYS A 45 -12.79 -3.62 2.03
N TYR A 46 -12.36 -4.89 2.04
CA TYR A 46 -11.06 -5.29 1.48
C TYR A 46 -11.00 -5.09 -0.05
N ASN A 47 -12.10 -5.34 -0.78
CA ASN A 47 -12.22 -5.06 -2.22
C ASN A 47 -11.95 -3.58 -2.56
N ARG A 48 -12.23 -2.65 -1.62
CA ARG A 48 -11.98 -1.21 -1.76
C ARG A 48 -10.54 -0.80 -1.43
N GLY A 49 -9.65 -1.75 -1.13
CA GLY A 49 -8.29 -1.48 -0.68
C GLY A 49 -8.21 -0.95 0.76
N CYS A 50 -9.23 -1.21 1.58
CA CYS A 50 -9.36 -0.67 2.93
C CYS A 50 -9.36 -1.77 4.00
N CYS A 51 -9.14 -1.35 5.24
CA CYS A 51 -8.99 -2.21 6.39
C CYS A 51 -10.33 -2.43 7.09
N PHE A 52 -10.65 -3.69 7.42
CA PHE A 52 -11.81 -4.06 8.22
C PHE A 52 -11.40 -4.57 9.60
N ASP A 53 -12.01 -4.01 10.65
CA ASP A 53 -11.94 -4.51 12.03
C ASP A 53 -13.28 -4.25 12.75
N SER A 54 -13.87 -5.32 13.29
CA SER A 54 -15.15 -5.29 14.02
C SER A 54 -15.02 -5.68 15.49
N SER A 55 -13.79 -5.77 16.02
CA SER A 55 -13.51 -6.14 17.42
C SER A 55 -14.07 -5.16 18.46
N ILE A 56 -14.37 -3.92 18.06
CA ILE A 56 -14.91 -2.86 18.91
C ILE A 56 -16.22 -2.36 18.30
N VAL A 57 -17.28 -2.30 19.11
CA VAL A 57 -18.59 -1.79 18.69
C VAL A 57 -18.65 -0.26 18.77
N GLY A 58 -19.49 0.37 17.93
CA GLY A 58 -19.70 1.83 17.95
C GLY A 58 -18.59 2.67 17.30
N VAL A 59 -17.58 2.05 16.70
CA VAL A 59 -16.50 2.73 15.95
C VAL A 59 -16.54 2.38 14.46
N ILE A 60 -15.73 3.06 13.66
CA ILE A 60 -15.61 2.82 12.22
C ILE A 60 -14.95 1.44 11.99
N TRP A 61 -15.71 0.51 11.40
CA TRP A 61 -15.23 -0.83 11.07
C TRP A 61 -14.46 -0.90 9.76
N CYS A 62 -14.85 -0.14 8.73
CA CYS A 62 -14.15 -0.08 7.44
C CYS A 62 -13.41 1.25 7.30
N PHE A 63 -12.09 1.21 7.39
CA PHE A 63 -11.25 2.41 7.51
C PHE A 63 -10.08 2.40 6.54
N PHE A 64 -9.59 3.60 6.22
CA PHE A 64 -8.37 3.76 5.45
C PHE A 64 -7.16 3.23 6.22
N PRO A 65 -6.23 2.49 5.57
CA PRO A 65 -4.98 2.08 6.18
C PRO A 65 -4.12 3.27 6.63
N GLN A 66 -3.12 3.05 7.47
CA GLN A 66 -2.26 4.12 7.99
C GLN A 66 -1.59 4.96 6.89
N GLN A 67 -1.15 4.33 5.79
CA GLN A 67 -0.61 5.03 4.60
C GLN A 67 -1.64 5.77 3.74
N ASN A 68 -2.94 5.68 4.07
CA ASN A 68 -4.00 6.47 3.45
C ASN A 68 -4.67 7.42 4.47
N ALA A 69 -4.31 7.33 5.77
CA ALA A 69 -4.87 8.12 6.86
C ALA A 69 -3.92 9.23 7.37
N GLY A 70 -2.70 9.33 6.84
CA GLY A 70 -1.68 10.31 7.23
C GLY A 70 -0.68 10.63 6.12
N ILE A 71 -1.15 10.57 4.87
CA ILE A 71 -0.42 10.76 3.60
C ILE A 71 -1.45 11.41 2.65
N ASP A 72 -1.28 12.62 2.12
CA ASP A 72 -0.07 13.45 2.05
C ASP A 72 1.06 12.70 1.33
N SER A 73 0.83 12.52 0.02
CA SER A 73 1.49 11.59 -0.92
C SER A 73 3.02 11.67 -1.07
N ASP A 74 3.69 12.48 -0.26
CA ASP A 74 5.07 12.93 -0.39
C ASP A 74 6.07 11.79 -0.41
N GLN A 75 5.95 10.80 0.49
CA GLN A 75 6.93 9.72 0.58
C GLN A 75 6.95 8.87 -0.70
N CYS A 76 5.78 8.62 -1.30
CA CYS A 76 5.65 7.91 -2.57
C CYS A 76 5.99 8.82 -3.78
N TYR A 77 5.65 10.11 -3.70
CA TYR A 77 6.04 11.11 -4.70
C TYR A 77 7.57 11.27 -4.79
N TRP A 78 8.28 11.35 -3.67
CA TRP A 78 9.74 11.40 -3.62
C TRP A 78 10.38 10.13 -4.19
N LEU A 79 9.85 8.95 -3.89
CA LEU A 79 10.29 7.70 -4.52
C LEU A 79 10.07 7.72 -6.04
N ARG A 80 8.86 8.06 -6.51
CA ARG A 80 8.53 8.14 -7.95
C ARG A 80 9.35 9.20 -8.67
N LYS A 81 9.60 10.35 -8.05
CA LYS A 81 10.40 11.47 -8.60
C LYS A 81 11.90 11.17 -8.59
N SER A 82 12.39 10.48 -7.56
CA SER A 82 13.77 9.95 -7.54
C SER A 82 13.96 8.92 -8.64
N LEU A 83 13.04 7.95 -8.78
CA LEU A 83 13.08 6.95 -9.86
C LEU A 83 13.03 7.60 -11.25
N HIS A 84 12.14 8.57 -11.48
CA HIS A 84 12.07 9.30 -12.74
C HIS A 84 13.34 10.11 -13.03
N LYS A 85 13.95 10.73 -11.99
CA LYS A 85 15.21 11.47 -12.11
C LYS A 85 16.42 10.53 -12.33
N MET A 86 16.39 9.31 -11.80
CA MET A 86 17.39 8.27 -12.08
C MET A 86 17.26 7.75 -13.52
N ILE A 87 16.04 7.52 -14.01
CA ILE A 87 15.77 7.12 -15.40
C ILE A 87 16.33 8.17 -16.39
N LEU A 88 16.11 9.46 -16.11
CA LEU A 88 16.64 10.59 -16.89
C LEU A 88 18.17 10.80 -16.81
N ILE A 89 18.91 9.93 -16.11
CA ILE A 89 20.39 9.91 -16.06
C ILE A 89 20.94 8.68 -16.81
N ILE A 90 20.07 7.76 -17.23
CA ILE A 90 20.40 6.48 -17.89
C ILE A 90 20.02 6.50 -19.39
N ILE A 91 19.33 7.55 -19.84
CA ILE A 91 18.94 7.86 -21.22
C ILE A 91 19.84 8.98 -21.76
#